data_AF-A0A0R2QAY9-F1
#
_entry.id   AF-A0A0R2QAY9-F1
#
_cell.length_a   1.000
_cell.length_b   1.000
_cell.length_c   1.000
_cell.angle_alpha   90.00
_cell.angle_beta   90.00
_cell.angle_gamma   90.00
#
_symmetry.space_group_name_H-M   'P 1'
#
loop_
_entity.id
_entity.type
_entity.pdbx_description
1 polymer ?
#
loop_
_entity_poly.entity_id
_entity_poly.type
_entity_poly.pdbx_seq_one_letter_code
_entity_poly.pdbx_strand_id
1 'polypeptide(L)'
;MIRPRVTVPQILERKSISGDSQRISMITAYDATFASIVDESGVDIILVGDSVGSVVQGVATTIPVTLEEMEYHVRLVARAQPRALIVGDLPFGSYQVNSEQGVRSAIRLIKAGASAVKLEGGVNMYDTIAAISRVDIPVMGHIGLTPQSYHRMGGHRVQGRADNRDAGGKERIFEDAHSVEQAGAFAVVLEGIPRQLAQEITQKVSIP
;
A
#
# COMPACT_ATOMS: atom_id res chain seq x y z
N MET A 1 -9.66 29.12 0.14
CA MET A 1 -9.08 28.64 1.42
C MET A 1 -8.27 27.40 1.10
N ILE A 2 -6.99 27.33 1.45
CA ILE A 2 -6.11 26.20 1.07
C ILE A 2 -6.48 24.99 1.93
N ARG A 3 -6.85 23.84 1.32
CA ARG A 3 -7.17 22.57 2.01
C ARG A 3 -6.02 22.17 2.95
N PRO A 4 -6.23 21.68 4.19
CA PRO A 4 -5.13 21.15 5.01
C PRO A 4 -4.47 19.92 4.35
N ARG A 5 -3.22 19.60 4.73
CA ARG A 5 -2.60 18.33 4.31
C ARG A 5 -3.30 17.16 4.97
N VAL A 6 -3.49 16.07 4.23
CA VAL A 6 -4.03 14.80 4.70
C VAL A 6 -2.92 14.04 5.45
N THR A 7 -3.24 13.55 6.64
CA THR A 7 -2.30 12.82 7.51
C THR A 7 -2.77 11.40 7.79
N VAL A 8 -1.85 10.55 8.27
CA VAL A 8 -2.18 9.17 8.69
C VAL A 8 -3.28 9.12 9.76
N PRO A 9 -3.25 9.93 10.84
CA PRO A 9 -4.35 10.00 11.79
C PRO A 9 -5.69 10.36 11.14
N GLN A 10 -5.71 11.31 10.21
CA GLN A 10 -6.94 11.66 9.49
C GLN A 10 -7.45 10.51 8.62
N ILE A 11 -6.57 9.71 8.01
CA ILE A 11 -6.97 8.51 7.28
C ILE A 11 -7.58 7.47 8.21
N LEU A 12 -6.97 7.21 9.38
CA LEU A 12 -7.50 6.30 10.39
C LEU A 12 -8.90 6.73 10.86
N GLU A 13 -9.09 8.02 11.13
CA GLU A 13 -10.37 8.60 11.57
C GLU A 13 -11.50 8.45 10.54
N ARG A 14 -11.19 8.23 9.25
CA ARG A 14 -12.21 8.02 8.21
C ARG A 14 -12.98 6.72 8.42
N LYS A 15 -12.38 5.71 9.06
CA LYS A 15 -13.05 4.44 9.35
C LYS A 15 -13.59 4.45 10.77
N SER A 16 -14.92 4.37 10.87
CA SER A 16 -15.62 4.18 12.14
C SER A 16 -16.31 2.82 12.15
N ILE A 17 -16.04 2.02 13.17
CA ILE A 17 -16.69 0.72 13.37
C ILE A 17 -18.12 0.89 13.93
N SER A 18 -18.38 1.98 14.65
CA SER A 18 -19.63 2.23 15.37
C SER A 18 -20.43 3.44 14.85
N GLY A 19 -20.03 4.02 13.71
CA GLY A 19 -20.65 5.23 13.15
C GLY A 19 -20.40 5.36 11.65
N ASP A 20 -20.67 6.55 11.11
CA ASP A 20 -20.55 6.80 9.67
C ASP A 20 -19.08 6.85 9.23
N SER A 21 -18.66 5.81 8.51
CA SER A 21 -17.37 5.79 7.82
C SER A 21 -17.38 6.72 6.61
N GLN A 22 -16.30 7.47 6.43
CA GLN A 22 -16.06 8.28 5.25
C GLN A 22 -15.18 7.51 4.26
N ARG A 23 -15.57 7.51 2.98
CA ARG A 23 -14.78 6.83 1.94
C ARG A 23 -13.46 7.58 1.71
N ILE A 24 -12.39 6.82 1.56
CA ILE A 24 -11.06 7.32 1.21
C ILE A 24 -10.88 7.19 -0.31
N SER A 25 -10.42 8.25 -0.94
CA SER A 25 -10.05 8.28 -2.35
C SER A 25 -8.53 8.16 -2.50
N MET A 26 -8.09 7.19 -3.29
CA MET A 26 -6.67 6.96 -3.58
C MET A 26 -6.49 6.80 -5.09
N ILE A 27 -5.47 7.47 -5.64
CA ILE A 27 -5.11 7.37 -7.06
C ILE A 27 -3.59 7.31 -7.20
N THR A 28 -3.11 6.66 -8.26
CA THR A 28 -1.68 6.67 -8.57
C THR A 28 -1.27 7.92 -9.33
N ALA A 29 -0.06 8.40 -9.06
CA ALA A 29 0.62 9.44 -9.84
C ALA A 29 2.13 9.24 -9.74
N TYR A 30 2.86 9.60 -10.80
CA TYR A 30 4.29 9.28 -10.93
C TYR A 30 5.16 10.51 -11.25
N ASP A 31 4.54 11.67 -11.49
CA ASP A 31 5.23 12.91 -11.82
C ASP A 31 4.54 14.11 -11.16
N ALA A 32 5.23 15.25 -11.19
CA ALA A 32 4.76 16.48 -10.56
C ALA A 32 3.47 17.02 -11.20
N THR A 33 3.32 16.89 -12.52
CA THR A 33 2.17 17.45 -13.26
C THR A 33 0.89 16.73 -12.87
N PHE A 34 0.89 15.40 -12.92
CA PHE A 34 -0.28 14.63 -12.50
C PHE A 34 -0.51 14.71 -10.99
N ALA A 35 0.53 14.77 -10.17
CA ALA A 35 0.38 14.97 -8.73
C ALA A 35 -0.37 16.26 -8.40
N SER A 36 -0.06 17.38 -9.08
CA SER A 36 -0.79 18.64 -8.93
C SER A 36 -2.25 18.51 -9.37
N ILE A 37 -2.51 17.92 -10.55
CA ILE A 37 -3.87 17.77 -11.09
C ILE A 37 -4.75 16.93 -10.17
N VAL A 38 -4.25 15.78 -9.70
CA VAL A 38 -5.05 14.90 -8.84
C VAL A 38 -5.25 15.50 -7.45
N ASP A 39 -4.26 16.21 -6.90
CA ASP A 39 -4.41 16.87 -5.60
C ASP A 39 -5.45 18.01 -5.64
N GLU A 40 -5.51 18.77 -6.73
CA GLU A 40 -6.54 19.80 -6.95
C GLU A 40 -7.95 19.21 -6.99
N SER A 41 -8.11 17.95 -7.42
CA SER A 41 -9.40 17.24 -7.38
C SER A 41 -9.82 16.80 -5.97
N GLY A 42 -8.94 16.94 -4.97
CA GLY A 42 -9.24 16.65 -3.57
C GLY A 42 -9.05 15.18 -3.18
N VAL A 43 -8.23 14.40 -3.91
CA VAL A 43 -7.91 13.01 -3.50
C VAL A 43 -7.27 12.96 -2.11
N ASP A 44 -7.52 11.91 -1.36
CA ASP A 44 -6.98 11.76 0.00
C ASP A 44 -5.54 11.25 -0.02
N ILE A 45 -5.25 10.31 -0.93
CA ILE A 45 -3.96 9.61 -1.03
C ILE A 45 -3.48 9.61 -2.49
N ILE A 46 -2.21 9.95 -2.68
CA ILE A 46 -1.47 9.69 -3.91
C ILE A 46 -0.54 8.51 -3.67
N LEU A 47 -0.76 7.42 -4.41
CA LEU A 47 0.11 6.25 -4.39
C LEU A 47 1.15 6.36 -5.51
N VAL A 48 2.42 6.48 -5.15
CA VAL A 48 3.53 6.26 -6.07
C VAL A 48 3.79 4.76 -6.07
N GLY A 49 3.08 4.06 -6.96
CA GLY A 49 3.05 2.60 -7.01
C GLY A 49 4.08 1.99 -7.97
N ASP A 50 4.48 0.74 -7.72
CA ASP A 50 5.35 -0.03 -8.62
C ASP A 50 4.65 -0.36 -9.97
N SER A 51 3.34 -0.15 -10.06
CA SER A 51 2.58 -0.09 -11.32
C SER A 51 3.15 0.90 -12.35
N VAL A 52 4.04 1.81 -11.94
CA VAL A 52 4.91 2.61 -12.83
C VAL A 52 5.63 1.74 -13.86
N GLY A 53 6.03 0.52 -13.51
CA GLY A 53 6.64 -0.43 -14.43
C GLY A 53 5.72 -0.72 -15.62
N SER A 54 4.45 -1.02 -15.36
CA SER A 54 3.48 -1.33 -16.41
C SER A 54 3.05 -0.10 -17.19
N VAL A 55 2.74 1.01 -16.51
CA VAL A 55 2.06 2.15 -17.15
C VAL A 55 2.98 3.26 -17.64
N VAL A 56 4.23 3.31 -17.16
CA VAL A 56 5.24 4.29 -17.60
C VAL A 56 6.39 3.62 -18.32
N GLN A 57 6.94 2.53 -17.77
CA GLN A 57 8.10 1.85 -18.36
C GLN A 57 7.71 0.85 -19.47
N GLY A 58 6.45 0.41 -19.51
CA GLY A 58 5.94 -0.54 -20.49
C GLY A 58 6.40 -1.98 -20.29
N VAL A 59 6.87 -2.35 -19.08
CA VAL A 59 7.25 -3.73 -18.75
C VAL A 59 6.03 -4.58 -18.39
N ALA A 60 6.13 -5.90 -18.59
CA ALA A 60 4.98 -6.81 -18.45
C ALA A 60 4.53 -7.05 -17.00
N THR A 61 5.42 -6.84 -16.03
CA THR A 61 5.16 -7.04 -14.60
C THR A 61 5.86 -5.94 -13.81
N THR A 62 5.48 -5.72 -12.54
CA THR A 62 6.14 -4.74 -11.66
C THR A 62 7.45 -5.25 -11.05
N ILE A 63 7.79 -6.52 -11.25
CA ILE A 63 8.99 -7.19 -10.72
C ILE A 63 10.31 -6.46 -11.06
N PRO A 64 10.51 -5.92 -12.28
CA PRO A 64 11.76 -5.26 -12.64
C PRO A 64 11.96 -3.88 -12.01
N VAL A 65 10.91 -3.26 -11.45
CA VAL A 65 10.98 -1.90 -10.91
C VAL A 65 11.96 -1.86 -9.74
N THR A 66 12.88 -0.90 -9.77
CA THR A 66 13.93 -0.78 -8.73
C THR A 66 13.54 0.21 -7.63
N LEU A 67 14.23 0.11 -6.49
CA LEU A 67 14.05 1.08 -5.41
C LEU A 67 14.49 2.49 -5.83
N GLU A 68 15.54 2.59 -6.66
CA GLU A 68 16.04 3.85 -7.20
C GLU A 68 15.01 4.53 -8.12
N GLU A 69 14.26 3.75 -8.90
CA GLU A 69 13.16 4.23 -9.72
C GLU A 69 11.99 4.71 -8.86
N MET A 70 11.65 3.96 -7.81
CA MET A 70 10.62 4.40 -6.86
C MET A 70 11.00 5.70 -6.16
N GLU A 71 12.25 5.85 -5.70
CA GLU A 71 12.77 7.11 -5.14
C GLU A 71 12.74 8.26 -6.15
N TYR A 72 12.99 7.98 -7.44
CA TYR A 72 12.88 8.98 -8.49
C TYR A 72 11.45 9.51 -8.62
N HIS A 73 10.47 8.63 -8.76
CA HIS A 73 9.07 9.03 -8.92
C HIS A 73 8.49 9.65 -7.64
N VAL A 74 8.85 9.15 -6.45
CA VAL A 74 8.46 9.78 -5.18
C VAL A 74 8.97 11.21 -5.09
N ARG A 75 10.23 11.48 -5.48
CA ARG A 75 10.77 12.86 -5.51
C ARG A 75 10.01 13.77 -6.48
N LEU A 76 9.60 13.25 -7.64
CA LEU A 76 8.82 14.04 -8.60
C LEU A 76 7.46 14.43 -8.03
N VAL A 77 6.73 13.47 -7.45
CA VAL A 77 5.42 13.72 -6.82
C VAL A 77 5.56 14.66 -5.62
N ALA A 78 6.55 14.47 -4.76
CA ALA A 78 6.77 15.31 -3.58
C ALA A 78 7.09 16.78 -3.94
N ARG A 79 7.75 17.03 -5.08
CA ARG A 79 8.04 18.39 -5.58
C ARG A 79 6.78 19.19 -5.93
N ALA A 80 5.67 18.53 -6.26
CA ALA A 80 4.38 19.18 -6.45
C ALA A 80 3.76 19.69 -5.13
N GLN A 81 4.32 19.29 -3.98
CA GLN A 81 3.86 19.63 -2.63
C GLN A 81 2.35 19.38 -2.40
N PRO A 82 1.82 18.21 -2.78
CA PRO A 82 0.39 17.95 -2.69
C PRO A 82 -0.11 18.03 -1.24
N ARG A 83 -1.41 18.26 -1.10
CA ARG A 83 -2.13 18.15 0.16
C ARG A 83 -2.50 16.71 0.48
N ALA A 84 -2.71 15.86 -0.51
CA ALA A 84 -2.90 14.42 -0.36
C ALA A 84 -1.71 13.75 0.35
N LEU A 85 -1.99 12.65 1.06
CA LEU A 85 -0.97 11.80 1.67
C LEU A 85 -0.19 11.06 0.57
N ILE A 86 1.13 11.16 0.55
CA ILE A 86 1.97 10.43 -0.41
C ILE A 86 2.34 9.07 0.19
N VAL A 87 1.95 7.99 -0.48
CA VAL A 87 2.37 6.61 -0.15
C VAL A 87 3.32 6.12 -1.24
N GLY A 88 4.52 5.67 -0.87
CA GLY A 88 5.49 5.09 -1.81
C GLY A 88 5.55 3.57 -1.71
N ASP A 89 5.48 2.88 -2.84
CA ASP A 89 5.64 1.42 -2.86
C ASP A 89 7.08 0.98 -2.64
N LEU A 90 7.26 -0.01 -1.77
CA LEU A 90 8.47 -0.81 -1.71
C LEU A 90 8.43 -1.84 -2.85
N PRO A 91 9.31 -1.74 -3.86
CA PRO A 91 9.26 -2.62 -5.02
C PRO A 91 9.77 -4.03 -4.68
N PHE A 92 9.56 -4.97 -5.61
CA PHE A 92 10.01 -6.34 -5.45
C PHE A 92 11.51 -6.43 -5.15
N GLY A 93 11.89 -7.26 -4.17
CA GLY A 93 13.27 -7.47 -3.74
C GLY A 93 13.81 -6.43 -2.77
N SER A 94 13.08 -5.35 -2.47
CA SER A 94 13.56 -4.29 -1.57
C SER A 94 13.24 -4.51 -0.09
N TYR A 95 12.40 -5.49 0.26
CA TYR A 95 11.92 -5.67 1.64
C TYR A 95 11.72 -7.13 2.07
N GLN A 96 11.75 -8.07 1.13
CA GLN A 96 11.41 -9.47 1.34
C GLN A 96 12.56 -10.30 1.93
N VAL A 97 13.81 -9.82 1.84
CA VAL A 97 14.98 -10.60 2.29
C VAL A 97 15.00 -10.70 3.81
N ASN A 98 14.77 -9.58 4.49
CA ASN A 98 14.59 -9.49 5.94
C ASN A 98 14.06 -8.11 6.35
N SER A 99 13.67 -7.99 7.62
CA SER A 99 13.12 -6.77 8.19
C SER A 99 14.08 -5.58 8.19
N GLU A 100 15.39 -5.78 8.40
CA GLU A 100 16.39 -4.70 8.33
C GLU A 100 16.45 -4.07 6.94
N GLN A 101 16.42 -4.90 5.89
CA GLN A 101 16.36 -4.43 4.51
C GLN A 101 15.10 -3.61 4.27
N GLY A 102 13.93 -4.10 4.72
CA GLY A 102 12.66 -3.38 4.62
C GLY A 102 12.72 -2.00 5.28
N VAL A 103 13.29 -1.91 6.49
CA VAL A 103 13.50 -0.62 7.19
C VAL A 103 14.39 0.32 6.40
N ARG A 104 15.55 -0.15 5.89
CA ARG A 104 16.48 0.68 5.10
C ARG A 104 15.82 1.20 3.81
N SER A 105 15.05 0.36 3.12
CA SER A 105 14.33 0.75 1.91
C SER A 105 13.19 1.74 2.21
N ALA A 106 12.46 1.55 3.30
CA ALA A 106 11.41 2.48 3.72
C ALA A 106 11.98 3.86 4.05
N ILE A 107 13.10 3.93 4.77
CA ILE A 107 13.79 5.19 5.07
C ILE A 107 14.17 5.95 3.78
N ARG A 108 14.59 5.25 2.73
CA ARG A 108 14.92 5.85 1.43
C ARG A 108 13.70 6.54 0.81
N LEU A 109 12.54 5.88 0.80
CA LEU A 109 11.30 6.47 0.26
C LEU A 109 10.78 7.64 1.11
N ILE A 110 10.87 7.57 2.44
CA ILE A 110 10.52 8.69 3.32
C ILE A 110 11.43 9.90 3.05
N LYS A 111 12.74 9.68 2.90
CA LYS A 111 13.69 10.75 2.52
C LYS A 111 13.45 11.30 1.12
N ALA A 112 12.90 10.51 0.20
CA ALA A 112 12.51 10.94 -1.13
C ALA A 112 11.25 11.83 -1.12
N GLY A 113 10.45 11.79 -0.06
CA GLY A 113 9.28 12.65 0.14
C GLY A 113 7.95 11.92 0.32
N ALA A 114 7.95 10.59 0.46
CA ALA A 114 6.76 9.85 0.87
C ALA A 114 6.45 10.11 2.35
N SER A 115 5.16 10.10 2.71
CA SER A 115 4.70 10.19 4.10
C SER A 115 4.49 8.83 4.74
N ALA A 116 4.36 7.79 3.93
CA ALA A 116 4.13 6.40 4.31
C ALA A 116 4.65 5.47 3.22
N VAL A 117 4.81 4.19 3.55
CA VAL A 117 5.21 3.16 2.56
C VAL A 117 4.13 2.10 2.41
N LYS A 118 4.01 1.51 1.21
CA LYS A 118 3.20 0.32 0.96
C LYS A 118 4.10 -0.88 0.65
N LEU A 119 3.73 -2.06 1.14
CA LEU A 119 4.38 -3.33 0.82
C LEU A 119 3.37 -4.47 0.69
N GLU A 120 3.72 -5.49 -0.09
CA GLU A 120 2.86 -6.64 -0.37
C GLU A 120 3.19 -7.83 0.53
N GLY A 121 2.16 -8.39 1.17
CA GLY A 121 2.27 -9.54 2.04
C GLY A 121 1.42 -9.42 3.29
N GLY A 122 1.06 -10.58 3.84
CA GLY A 122 0.27 -10.71 5.07
C GLY A 122 1.12 -11.30 6.18
N VAL A 123 0.73 -12.49 6.65
CA VAL A 123 1.43 -13.21 7.74
C VAL A 123 2.93 -13.37 7.46
N ASN A 124 3.31 -13.60 6.21
CA ASN A 124 4.71 -13.78 5.83
C ASN A 124 5.56 -12.50 5.91
N MET A 125 4.94 -11.32 6.02
CA MET A 125 5.61 -10.02 6.11
C MET A 125 5.40 -9.33 7.46
N TYR A 126 4.85 -10.04 8.46
CA TYR A 126 4.59 -9.52 9.80
C TYR A 126 5.83 -8.83 10.40
N ASP A 127 6.97 -9.52 10.43
CA ASP A 127 8.19 -9.01 11.05
C ASP A 127 8.73 -7.76 10.32
N THR A 128 8.59 -7.70 9.00
CA THR A 128 9.00 -6.54 8.21
C THR A 128 8.10 -5.34 8.46
N ILE A 129 6.77 -5.53 8.45
CA ILE A 129 5.81 -4.46 8.77
C ILE A 129 6.06 -3.94 10.18
N ALA A 130 6.19 -4.85 11.16
CA ALA A 130 6.43 -4.48 12.55
C ALA A 130 7.75 -3.73 12.73
N ALA A 131 8.82 -4.12 12.04
CA ALA A 131 10.10 -3.42 12.12
C ALA A 131 10.04 -2.01 11.51
N ILE A 132 9.35 -1.83 10.38
CA ILE A 132 9.17 -0.51 9.74
C ILE A 132 8.31 0.39 10.62
N SER A 133 7.18 -0.11 11.14
CA SER A 133 6.31 0.66 12.03
C SER A 133 7.02 1.06 13.34
N ARG A 134 7.89 0.21 13.90
CA ARG A 134 8.67 0.50 15.13
C ARG A 134 9.67 1.65 15.00
N VAL A 135 10.06 2.02 13.77
CA VAL A 135 10.94 3.18 13.52
C VAL A 135 10.16 4.41 13.05
N ASP A 136 8.88 4.49 13.43
CA ASP A 136 7.96 5.60 13.16
C ASP A 136 7.66 5.85 11.67
N ILE A 137 7.78 4.82 10.83
CA ILE A 137 7.37 4.89 9.42
C ILE A 137 5.99 4.25 9.28
N PRO A 138 4.95 5.01 8.88
CA PRO A 138 3.62 4.43 8.66
C PRO A 138 3.62 3.44 7.48
N VAL A 139 3.05 2.26 7.71
CA VAL A 139 2.94 1.19 6.72
C VAL A 139 1.49 0.98 6.28
N MET A 140 1.28 0.96 4.97
CA MET A 140 0.06 0.43 4.34
C MET A 140 0.34 -0.99 3.87
N GLY A 141 -0.38 -1.98 4.38
CA GLY A 141 -0.27 -3.36 3.89
C GLY A 141 -0.97 -3.54 2.55
N HIS A 142 -0.61 -4.59 1.81
CA HIS A 142 -1.29 -5.00 0.59
C HIS A 142 -1.46 -6.53 0.58
N ILE A 143 -2.70 -7.00 0.60
CA ILE A 143 -3.07 -8.42 0.61
C ILE A 143 -4.08 -8.75 -0.49
N GLY A 144 -4.31 -10.06 -0.71
CA GLY A 144 -5.09 -10.56 -1.83
C GLY A 144 -4.19 -10.83 -3.02
N LEU A 145 -4.59 -10.36 -4.21
CA LEU A 145 -3.73 -10.37 -5.39
C LEU A 145 -2.57 -9.40 -5.18
N THR A 146 -1.35 -9.92 -5.09
CA THR A 146 -0.13 -9.15 -4.93
C THR A 146 0.71 -9.26 -6.20
N PRO A 147 0.72 -8.24 -7.08
CA PRO A 147 1.43 -8.27 -8.36
C PRO A 147 2.90 -8.69 -8.28
N GLN A 148 3.61 -8.41 -7.18
CA GLN A 148 5.00 -8.86 -7.00
C GLN A 148 5.12 -10.38 -6.83
N SER A 149 4.02 -11.07 -6.50
CA SER A 149 3.91 -12.54 -6.47
C SER A 149 3.50 -13.15 -7.82
N TYR A 150 3.59 -12.41 -8.94
CA TYR A 150 3.11 -12.82 -10.27
C TYR A 150 3.44 -14.28 -10.63
N HIS A 151 4.70 -14.68 -10.50
CA HIS A 151 5.15 -16.03 -10.87
C HIS A 151 4.61 -17.11 -9.93
N ARG A 152 4.57 -16.85 -8.61
CA ARG A 152 4.01 -17.77 -7.61
C ARG A 152 2.51 -17.99 -7.84
N MET A 153 1.79 -16.93 -8.23
CA MET A 153 0.35 -16.98 -8.49
C MET A 153 -0.01 -17.51 -9.88
N GLY A 154 0.95 -17.60 -10.80
CA GLY A 154 0.69 -17.97 -12.19
C GLY A 154 -0.14 -16.90 -12.92
N GLY A 155 0.20 -15.62 -12.71
CA GLY A 155 -0.46 -14.44 -13.28
C GLY A 155 -1.40 -13.72 -12.32
N HIS A 156 -2.12 -12.71 -12.83
CA HIS A 156 -3.10 -11.94 -12.05
C HIS A 156 -4.40 -12.72 -11.87
N ARG A 157 -4.49 -13.47 -10.77
CA ARG A 157 -5.65 -14.31 -10.45
C ARG A 157 -6.37 -13.79 -9.21
N VAL A 158 -7.70 -13.84 -9.25
CA VAL A 158 -8.54 -13.52 -8.08
C VAL A 158 -8.21 -14.49 -6.94
N GLN A 159 -7.94 -13.95 -5.76
CA GLN A 159 -7.65 -14.69 -4.52
C GLN A 159 -8.92 -14.78 -3.64
N GLY A 160 -9.00 -15.74 -2.72
CA GLY A 160 -10.06 -15.83 -1.72
C GLY A 160 -11.34 -16.52 -2.18
N ARG A 161 -11.29 -17.26 -3.30
CA ARG A 161 -12.45 -18.03 -3.81
C ARG A 161 -12.67 -19.35 -3.09
N ALA A 162 -11.58 -20.03 -2.71
CA ALA A 162 -11.63 -21.30 -2.01
C ALA A 162 -11.75 -21.06 -0.51
N ASP A 163 -12.67 -21.77 0.14
CA ASP A 163 -12.83 -21.72 1.59
C ASP A 163 -11.80 -22.64 2.26
N ASN A 164 -10.55 -22.19 2.32
CA ASN A 164 -9.42 -22.92 2.89
C ASN A 164 -8.32 -21.95 3.38
N ARG A 165 -7.27 -22.53 3.99
CA ARG A 165 -6.09 -21.81 4.53
C ARG A 165 -4.87 -21.83 3.62
N ASP A 166 -4.97 -22.40 2.42
CA ASP A 166 -3.85 -22.41 1.48
C ASP A 166 -3.52 -20.98 1.03
N ALA A 167 -2.34 -20.78 0.45
CA ALA A 167 -1.97 -19.48 -0.10
C ALA A 167 -3.00 -19.03 -1.16
N GLY A 168 -3.65 -17.88 -0.92
CA GLY A 168 -4.73 -17.39 -1.78
C GLY A 168 -6.13 -17.91 -1.42
N GLY A 169 -6.28 -18.69 -0.34
CA GLY A 169 -7.56 -19.11 0.23
C GLY A 169 -8.27 -18.01 1.03
N LYS A 170 -9.58 -18.16 1.24
CA LYS A 170 -10.41 -17.19 1.99
C LYS A 170 -9.91 -17.01 3.42
N GLU A 171 -9.70 -18.10 4.15
CA GLU A 171 -9.25 -18.05 5.56
C GLU A 171 -7.85 -17.46 5.65
N ARG A 172 -6.97 -17.76 4.68
CA ARG A 172 -5.62 -17.20 4.65
C ARG A 172 -5.61 -15.68 4.48
N ILE A 173 -6.42 -15.14 3.57
CA ILE A 173 -6.50 -13.68 3.36
C ILE A 173 -7.07 -13.01 4.61
N PHE A 174 -7.99 -13.68 5.31
CA PHE A 174 -8.51 -13.19 6.58
C PHE A 174 -7.42 -13.11 7.67
N GLU A 175 -6.59 -14.14 7.79
CA GLU A 175 -5.41 -14.16 8.67
C GLU A 175 -4.39 -13.08 8.27
N ASP A 176 -4.13 -12.92 6.97
CA ASP A 176 -3.23 -11.91 6.42
C ASP A 176 -3.68 -10.49 6.82
N ALA A 177 -4.99 -10.19 6.77
CA ALA A 177 -5.54 -8.90 7.17
C ALA A 177 -5.29 -8.59 8.67
N HIS A 178 -5.54 -9.57 9.53
CA HIS A 178 -5.30 -9.41 10.97
C HIS A 178 -3.81 -9.28 11.28
N SER A 179 -2.97 -10.02 10.56
CA SER A 179 -1.53 -9.97 10.74
C SER A 179 -0.96 -8.60 10.37
N VAL A 180 -1.40 -8.02 9.26
CA VAL A 180 -1.04 -6.67 8.83
C VAL A 180 -1.41 -5.62 9.89
N GLU A 181 -2.62 -5.69 10.42
CA GLU A 181 -3.08 -4.82 11.50
C GLU A 181 -2.25 -5.00 12.78
N GLN A 182 -2.06 -6.24 13.23
CA GLN A 182 -1.29 -6.56 14.43
C GLN A 182 0.18 -6.18 14.33
N ALA A 183 0.73 -6.14 13.11
CA ALA A 183 2.09 -5.68 12.87
C ALA A 183 2.23 -4.15 12.97
N GLY A 184 1.12 -3.41 13.05
CA GLY A 184 1.11 -1.95 13.19
C GLY A 184 1.01 -1.20 11.86
N ALA A 185 0.44 -1.80 10.82
CA ALA A 185 0.04 -1.05 9.63
C ALA A 185 -1.12 -0.09 9.97
N PHE A 186 -1.19 1.07 9.32
CA PHE A 186 -2.28 2.03 9.53
C PHE A 186 -3.43 1.85 8.54
N ALA A 187 -3.25 1.09 7.47
CA ALA A 187 -4.26 0.80 6.45
C ALA A 187 -3.88 -0.48 5.68
N VAL A 188 -4.84 -1.08 4.98
CA VAL A 188 -4.62 -2.27 4.15
C VAL A 188 -5.34 -2.19 2.80
N VAL A 189 -4.59 -2.39 1.72
CA VAL A 189 -5.15 -2.57 0.37
C VAL A 189 -5.62 -4.01 0.21
N LEU A 190 -6.85 -4.17 -0.27
CA LEU A 190 -7.45 -5.46 -0.63
C LEU A 190 -7.59 -5.52 -2.16
N GLU A 191 -6.72 -6.26 -2.85
CA GLU A 191 -6.74 -6.34 -4.31
C GLU A 191 -7.21 -7.72 -4.80
N GLY A 192 -8.02 -7.75 -5.86
CA GLY A 192 -8.36 -8.98 -6.56
C GLY A 192 -9.02 -10.05 -5.67
N ILE A 193 -9.92 -9.67 -4.76
CA ILE A 193 -10.68 -10.59 -3.89
C ILE A 193 -12.21 -10.50 -4.10
N PRO A 194 -13.00 -11.53 -3.74
CA PRO A 194 -14.45 -11.45 -3.73
C PRO A 194 -14.98 -10.31 -2.86
N ARG A 195 -16.01 -9.63 -3.35
CA ARG A 195 -16.67 -8.52 -2.64
C ARG A 195 -17.12 -8.88 -1.22
N GLN A 196 -17.69 -10.08 -1.03
CA GLN A 196 -18.15 -10.52 0.28
C GLN A 196 -16.99 -10.67 1.27
N LEU A 197 -15.86 -11.25 0.82
CA LEU A 197 -14.66 -11.35 1.64
C LEU A 197 -14.10 -9.97 2.00
N ALA A 198 -14.07 -9.03 1.04
CA ALA A 198 -13.66 -7.66 1.32
C ALA A 198 -14.53 -7.01 2.40
N GLN A 199 -15.85 -7.15 2.32
CA GLN A 199 -16.79 -6.65 3.32
C GLN A 199 -16.58 -7.28 4.70
N GLU A 200 -16.39 -8.60 4.76
CA GLU A 200 -16.10 -9.32 6.00
C GLU A 200 -14.80 -8.82 6.63
N ILE A 201 -13.73 -8.62 5.84
CA ILE A 201 -12.45 -8.07 6.34
C ILE A 201 -12.63 -6.64 6.84
N THR A 202 -13.25 -5.75 6.05
CA THR A 202 -13.46 -4.34 6.42
C THR A 202 -14.22 -4.21 7.75
N GLN A 203 -15.15 -5.13 8.06
CA GLN A 203 -15.89 -5.13 9.32
C GLN A 203 -15.09 -5.61 10.53
N LYS A 204 -14.05 -6.44 10.34
CA LYS A 204 -13.32 -7.06 11.44
C LYS A 204 -11.99 -6.39 11.78
N VAL A 205 -11.27 -5.86 10.80
CA VAL A 205 -10.06 -5.05 11.06
C VAL A 205 -10.48 -3.61 11.40
N SER A 206 -9.79 -2.98 12.33
CA SER A 206 -10.03 -1.60 12.77
C SER A 206 -9.42 -0.56 11.82
N ILE A 207 -8.31 -0.89 11.16
CA ILE A 207 -7.64 0.00 10.20
C ILE A 207 -8.39 0.10 8.86
N PRO A 208 -8.37 1.26 8.17
CA PRO A 208 -8.94 1.44 6.83
C PRO A 208 -8.52 0.40 5.80
#